data_AF-A0A256Z792-F1
#
_entry.id   AF-A0A256Z792-F1
#
_cell.length_a   1.000
_cell.length_b   1.000
_cell.length_c   1.000
_cell.angle_alpha   90.00
_cell.angle_beta   90.00
_cell.angle_gamma   90.00
#
_symmetry.space_group_name_H-M   'P 1'
#
loop_
_entity.id
_entity.type
_entity.pdbx_description
1 polymer ?
#
loop_
_entity_poly.entity_id
_entity_poly.type
_entity_poly.pdbx_seq_one_letter_code
_entity_poly.pdbx_strand_id
1 'polypeptide(L)'
;MKYTRRNIYFHELIGLEVEVIDHTDPTLRSVKGLVVDETKNTLRILTPSGEEKVIPKHGSKFLFKLPKTISVEVLGDLIIGRPEERLKRVKRGGRYE
;
A
#
# COMPACT_ATOMS: atom_id res chain seq x y z
N MET A 1 9.19 -3.22 14.75
CA MET A 1 7.76 -3.51 15.04
C MET A 1 7.30 -4.66 14.14
N LYS A 2 6.46 -5.59 14.63
CA LYS A 2 5.91 -6.66 13.78
C LYS A 2 4.86 -6.09 12.81
N TYR A 3 4.82 -6.55 11.56
CA TYR A 3 3.72 -6.25 10.64
C TYR A 3 2.45 -6.93 11.17
N THR A 4 1.41 -6.15 11.46
CA THR A 4 0.10 -6.64 11.87
C THR A 4 -0.97 -5.94 11.05
N ARG A 5 -2.12 -6.59 10.84
CA ARG A 5 -3.28 -6.00 10.11
C ARG A 5 -3.62 -4.57 10.56
N ARG A 6 -3.50 -4.31 11.86
CA ARG A 6 -3.77 -2.99 12.48
C ARG A 6 -2.69 -1.92 12.25
N ASN A 7 -1.49 -2.30 11.80
CA ASN A 7 -0.34 -1.38 11.71
C ASN A 7 0.24 -1.23 10.30
N ILE A 8 -0.27 -1.93 9.28
CA ILE A 8 0.28 -1.85 7.92
C ILE A 8 0.25 -0.42 7.37
N TYR A 9 -0.75 0.37 7.75
CA TYR A 9 -0.89 1.78 7.39
C TYR A 9 0.28 2.67 7.82
N PHE A 10 1.13 2.18 8.72
CA PHE A 10 2.23 2.93 9.33
C PHE A 10 3.60 2.33 9.06
N HIS A 11 3.64 1.18 8.39
CA HIS A 11 4.89 0.50 8.06
C HIS A 11 5.35 0.93 6.66
N GLU A 12 6.61 0.61 6.40
CA GLU A 12 7.21 0.69 5.07
C GLU A 12 6.48 -0.27 4.14
N LEU A 13 5.95 0.29 3.04
CA LEU A 13 5.26 -0.46 2.00
C LEU A 13 6.22 -0.96 0.91
N ILE A 14 7.38 -0.30 0.78
CA ILE A 14 8.45 -0.69 -0.14
C ILE A 14 8.95 -2.09 0.22
N GLY A 15 9.20 -2.91 -0.79
CA GLY A 15 9.64 -4.30 -0.64
C GLY A 15 8.52 -5.30 -0.33
N LEU A 16 7.27 -4.86 -0.22
CA LEU A 16 6.12 -5.76 -0.10
C LEU A 16 5.57 -6.16 -1.48
N GLU A 17 5.16 -7.41 -1.62
CA GLU A 17 4.32 -7.83 -2.74
C GLU A 17 2.92 -7.25 -2.56
N VAL A 18 2.36 -6.68 -3.62
CA VAL A 18 1.05 -6.04 -3.63
C VAL A 18 0.25 -6.40 -4.89
N GLU A 19 -1.06 -6.45 -4.75
CA GLU A 19 -2.02 -6.57 -5.85
C GLU A 19 -3.09 -5.48 -5.75
N VAL A 20 -3.43 -4.85 -6.87
CA VAL A 20 -4.55 -3.89 -6.97
C VAL A 20 -5.82 -4.67 -7.23
N ILE A 21 -6.58 -4.97 -6.16
CA ILE A 21 -7.82 -5.75 -6.26
C ILE A 21 -9.01 -4.92 -6.72
N ASP A 22 -8.95 -3.59 -6.53
CA ASP A 22 -9.94 -2.66 -7.10
C ASP A 22 -9.33 -1.27 -7.32
N HIS A 23 -9.87 -0.55 -8.30
CA HIS A 23 -9.46 0.81 -8.63
C HIS A 23 -10.59 1.55 -9.38
N THR A 24 -10.71 2.86 -9.16
CA THR A 24 -11.64 3.75 -9.87
C THR A 24 -11.39 3.77 -11.38
N ASP A 25 -10.14 3.93 -11.80
CA ASP A 25 -9.65 3.58 -13.14
C ASP A 25 -9.55 2.05 -13.33
N PRO A 26 -10.40 1.43 -14.17
CA PRO A 26 -10.40 -0.02 -14.39
C PRO A 26 -9.13 -0.57 -15.02
N THR A 27 -8.35 0.26 -15.73
CA THR A 27 -7.11 -0.18 -16.41
C THR A 27 -6.00 -0.52 -15.43
N LEU A 28 -6.11 -0.03 -14.19
CA LEU A 28 -5.15 -0.23 -13.12
C LEU A 28 -5.50 -1.42 -12.22
N ARG A 29 -6.66 -2.06 -12.45
CA ARG A 29 -7.06 -3.27 -11.72
C ARG A 29 -6.18 -4.45 -12.09
N SER A 30 -6.01 -5.37 -11.14
CA SER A 30 -5.21 -6.60 -11.27
C SER A 30 -3.71 -6.37 -11.53
N VAL A 31 -3.21 -5.15 -11.34
CA VAL A 31 -1.77 -4.90 -11.32
C VAL A 31 -1.18 -5.55 -10.08
N LYS A 32 -0.20 -6.43 -10.25
CA LYS A 32 0.50 -7.11 -9.17
C LYS A 32 2.01 -7.01 -9.32
N GLY A 33 2.71 -6.98 -8.21
CA GLY A 33 4.17 -6.90 -8.21
C GLY A 33 4.75 -6.47 -6.87
N LEU A 34 6.01 -6.05 -6.90
CA LEU A 34 6.75 -5.55 -5.75
C LEU A 34 6.64 -4.04 -5.67
N VAL A 35 6.32 -3.47 -4.51
CA VAL A 35 6.43 -2.02 -4.32
C VAL A 35 7.91 -1.62 -4.29
N VAL A 36 8.33 -0.80 -5.24
CA VAL A 36 9.72 -0.32 -5.34
C VAL A 36 9.88 1.12 -4.87
N ASP A 37 8.79 1.89 -4.89
CA ASP A 37 8.81 3.29 -4.44
C ASP A 37 7.43 3.73 -3.93
N GLU A 38 7.43 4.69 -3.01
CA GLU A 38 6.22 5.29 -2.45
C GLU A 38 6.35 6.81 -2.42
N THR A 39 5.40 7.48 -3.07
CA THR A 39 5.25 8.93 -2.96
C THR A 39 4.05 9.29 -2.08
N LYS A 40 3.80 10.60 -1.91
CA LYS A 40 2.64 11.09 -1.16
C LYS A 40 1.32 10.49 -1.66
N ASN A 41 1.15 10.38 -2.97
CA ASN A 41 -0.13 10.03 -3.61
C ASN A 41 -0.08 8.76 -4.46
N THR A 42 1.10 8.18 -4.70
CA THR A 42 1.25 7.03 -5.60
C THR A 42 2.12 5.94 -5.00
N LEU A 43 1.95 4.73 -5.50
CA LEU A 43 2.85 3.59 -5.32
C LEU A 43 3.43 3.19 -6.66
N ARG A 44 4.73 2.90 -6.69
CA ARG A 44 5.39 2.37 -7.88
C ARG A 44 5.57 0.86 -7.70
N ILE A 45 4.98 0.09 -8.61
CA ILE A 45 4.92 -1.37 -8.55
C ILE A 45 5.74 -1.93 -9.70
N LEU A 46 6.78 -2.70 -9.38
CA LEU A 46 7.53 -3.50 -10.33
C LEU A 46 6.78 -4.82 -10.56
N THR A 47 6.23 -4.97 -11.75
CA THR A 47 5.52 -6.17 -12.18
C THR A 47 6.48 -7.35 -12.40
N PRO A 48 6.00 -8.61 -12.38
CA PRO A 48 6.83 -9.78 -12.71
C PRO A 48 7.45 -9.74 -14.11
N SER A 49 6.87 -8.97 -15.04
CA SER A 49 7.39 -8.76 -16.39
C SER A 49 8.59 -7.80 -16.44
N GLY A 50 8.95 -7.17 -15.31
CA GLY A 50 10.01 -6.17 -15.23
C GLY A 50 9.55 -4.74 -15.54
N GLU A 51 8.26 -4.52 -15.81
CA GLU A 51 7.70 -3.19 -16.04
C GLU A 51 7.33 -2.50 -14.73
N GLU A 52 7.63 -1.20 -14.63
CA GLU A 52 7.22 -0.37 -13.50
C GLU A 52 5.89 0.33 -13.80
N LYS A 53 4.90 0.14 -12.92
CA LYS A 53 3.60 0.80 -12.99
C LYS A 53 3.41 1.77 -11.83
N VAL A 54 2.96 2.98 -12.13
CA VAL A 54 2.61 3.98 -11.12
C VAL A 54 1.12 3.90 -10.84
N ILE A 55 0.75 3.55 -9.62
CA ILE A 55 -0.66 3.41 -9.20
C ILE A 55 -1.01 4.54 -8.23
N PRO A 56 -2.05 5.33 -8.52
CA PRO A 56 -2.62 6.27 -7.56
C PRO A 56 -3.15 5.57 -6.31
N LYS A 57 -2.88 6.15 -5.13
CA LYS A 57 -3.44 5.71 -3.85
C LYS A 57 -4.93 6.08 -3.74
N HIS A 58 -5.36 7.16 -4.36
CA HIS A 58 -6.75 7.58 -4.29
C HIS A 58 -7.65 6.63 -5.11
N GLY A 59 -8.71 6.11 -4.49
CA GLY A 59 -9.67 5.25 -5.18
C GLY A 59 -9.15 3.85 -5.50
N SER A 60 -8.05 3.43 -4.86
CA SER A 60 -7.48 2.09 -5.01
C SER A 60 -7.72 1.24 -3.76
N LYS A 61 -7.85 -0.07 -3.97
CA LYS A 61 -7.81 -1.07 -2.92
C LYS A 61 -6.66 -2.03 -3.20
N PHE A 62 -5.71 -2.08 -2.28
CA PHE A 62 -4.51 -2.89 -2.38
C PHE A 62 -4.61 -4.12 -1.47
N LEU A 63 -4.09 -5.25 -1.94
CA LEU A 63 -3.87 -6.45 -1.16
C LEU A 63 -2.36 -6.63 -0.98
N PHE A 64 -1.85 -6.32 0.20
CA PHE A 64 -0.43 -6.47 0.53
C PHE A 64 -0.16 -7.84 1.13
N LYS A 65 0.90 -8.51 0.69
CA LYS A 65 1.34 -9.80 1.22
C LYS A 65 2.50 -9.60 2.18
N LEU A 66 2.29 -9.98 3.44
CA LEU A 66 3.29 -9.86 4.49
C LEU A 66 4.19 -11.11 4.57
N PRO A 67 5.41 -11.01 5.12
CA PRO A 67 6.38 -12.11 5.21
C PRO A 67 5.91 -13.37 5.96
N LYS A 68 4.79 -13.30 6.70
CA LYS A 68 4.19 -14.43 7.42
C LYS A 68 3.00 -15.06 6.69
N THR A 69 2.93 -14.89 5.37
CA THR A 69 1.84 -15.43 4.51
C THR A 69 0.46 -14.83 4.84
N ILE A 70 0.44 -13.68 5.50
CA ILE A 70 -0.80 -12.96 5.81
C ILE A 70 -0.98 -11.90 4.74
N SER A 71 -2.10 -11.96 4.02
CA SER A 71 -2.52 -10.87 3.15
C SER A 71 -3.38 -9.86 3.94
N VAL A 72 -3.22 -8.58 3.63
CA VAL A 72 -3.95 -7.48 4.27
C VAL A 72 -4.51 -6.55 3.19
N GLU A 73 -5.81 -6.34 3.24
CA GLU A 73 -6.49 -5.35 2.40
C GLU A 73 -6.31 -3.95 2.98
N VAL A 74 -5.96 -3.01 2.11
CA VAL A 74 -5.66 -1.63 2.47
C VAL A 74 -6.34 -0.72 1.45
N LEU A 75 -7.21 0.16 1.92
CA LEU A 75 -7.72 1.26 1.10
C LEU A 75 -6.59 2.26 0.87
N GLY A 76 -6.30 2.55 -0.39
CA GLY A 76 -5.25 3.47 -0.79
C GLY A 76 -5.46 4.87 -0.20
N ASP A 77 -6.71 5.31 -0.06
CA ASP A 77 -7.10 6.56 0.59
C ASP A 77 -6.58 6.70 2.04
N LEU A 78 -6.47 5.59 2.77
CA LEU A 78 -5.98 5.58 4.15
C LEU A 78 -4.46 5.72 4.23
N ILE A 79 -3.74 5.41 3.15
CA ILE A 79 -2.27 5.50 3.05
C ILE A 79 -1.80 6.72 2.25
N ILE A 80 -2.69 7.68 1.99
CA ILE A 80 -2.30 9.00 1.44
C ILE A 80 -1.44 9.75 2.46
N GLY A 81 -0.30 10.24 1.99
CA GLY A 81 0.77 10.82 2.78
C GLY A 81 2.09 10.10 2.55
N ARG A 82 3.21 10.80 2.74
CA ARG A 82 4.54 10.18 2.70
C ARG A 82 4.74 9.24 3.90
N PRO A 83 5.64 8.23 3.81
CA PRO A 83 5.90 7.31 4.91
C PRO A 83 6.14 8.00 6.27
N GLU A 84 6.93 9.08 6.28
CA GLU A 84 7.24 9.86 7.47
C GLU A 84 6.03 10.61 8.06
N GLU A 85 5.08 11.01 7.23
CA GLU A 85 3.84 11.67 7.66
C GLU A 85 2.88 10.65 8.29
N ARG A 86 2.80 9.44 7.71
CA ARG A 86 1.99 8.33 8.24
C ARG A 86 2.47 7.90 9.62
N LEU A 87 3.79 7.78 9.82
CA LEU A 87 4.38 7.41 11.11
C LEU A 87 4.01 8.36 12.27
N LYS A 88 3.80 9.66 11.97
CA LYS A 88 3.38 10.65 12.99
C LYS A 88 1.94 10.44 13.46
N ARG A 89 1.07 9.83 12.64
CA ARG A 89 -0.34 9.56 13.01
C ARG A 89 -0.46 8.51 14.10
N VAL A 90 0.46 7.54 14.16
CA VAL A 90 0.51 6.49 15.21
C VAL A 90 0.66 7.10 16.61
N LYS A 91 1.51 8.13 16.74
CA LYS A 91 1.85 8.70 18.04
C LYS A 91 0.73 9.53 18.67
N ARG A 92 -0.34 9.86 17.92
CA ARG A 92 -1.43 10.73 18.39
C ARG A 92 -2.69 10.01 18.91
N GLY A 93 -2.69 8.67 19.00
CA GLY A 93 -3.78 7.95 19.69
C GLY A 93 -5.14 7.98 18.96
N GLY A 94 -5.15 8.05 17.62
CA GLY A 94 -6.40 8.01 16.86
C GLY A 94 -6.97 6.59 16.80
N ARG A 95 -8.06 6.35 17.53
CA ARG A 95 -9.03 5.28 17.20
C ARG A 95 -9.50 5.54 15.76
N TYR A 96 -9.18 4.62 14.84
CA TYR A 96 -9.87 4.53 13.57
C TYR A 96 -10.87 3.38 13.75
N GLU A 97 -12.14 3.74 13.91
CA GLU A 97 -13.29 2.83 13.83
C GLU A 97 -13.53 2.43 12.37
#